data_AF-A0A846H5F3-F1
#
_entry.id   AF-A0A846H5F3-F1
#
_cell.length_a   1.000
_cell.length_b   1.000
_cell.length_c   1.000
_cell.angle_alpha   90.00
_cell.angle_beta   90.00
_cell.angle_gamma   90.00
#
_symmetry.space_group_name_H-M   'P 1'
#
loop_
_entity.id
_entity.type
_entity.pdbx_description
1 polymer ?
#
loop_
_entity_poly.entity_id
_entity_poly.type
_entity_poly.pdbx_seq_one_letter_code
_entity_poly.pdbx_strand_id
1 'polypeptide(L)' 'MKTKRLNVRLTDRRYYKLVLLSAELDRTISSMIDEWIDSLPEPKKDSIKAG' A
#
# COMPACT_ATOMS: atom_id res chain seq x y z
N MET A 1 9.20 -12.44 -9.84
CA MET A 1 7.91 -11.88 -10.32
C MET A 1 8.17 -10.59 -11.08
N LYS A 2 7.37 -10.23 -12.09
CA LYS A 2 7.47 -8.90 -12.71
C LYS A 2 7.09 -7.84 -11.69
N THR A 3 8.03 -7.02 -11.25
CA THR A 3 7.81 -5.99 -10.24
C THR A 3 7.18 -4.75 -10.89
N LYS A 4 6.05 -4.27 -10.36
CA LYS A 4 5.46 -2.97 -10.71
C LYS A 4 5.74 -1.98 -9.58
N ARG A 5 5.90 -0.70 -9.91
CA ARG A 5 6.07 0.38 -8.92
C ARG A 5 4.76 1.14 -8.78
N LEU A 6 4.33 1.37 -7.54
CA LEU A 6 3.20 2.23 -7.21
C LEU A 6 3.72 3.60 -6.79
N ASN A 7 3.34 4.64 -7.52
CA ASN A 7 3.62 6.03 -7.14
C ASN A 7 2.34 6.63 -6.54
N VAL A 8 2.38 7.05 -5.28
CA VAL A 8 1.23 7.64 -4.57
C VAL A 8 1.50 9.10 -4.26
N ARG A 9 0.56 9.98 -4.59
CA ARG A 9 0.61 11.38 -4.14
C ARG A 9 0.04 11.49 -2.72
N LEU A 10 0.85 12.03 -1.81
CA LEU A 10 0.52 12.17 -0.40
C LEU A 10 0.86 13.60 0.04
N THR A 11 0.12 14.13 1.01
CA THR A 11 0.55 15.32 1.77
C THR A 11 1.63 14.93 2.77
N ASP A 12 2.54 15.83 3.10
CA ASP A 12 3.61 15.59 4.07
C ASP A 12 3.09 15.02 5.40
N ARG A 13 1.98 15.57 5.92
CA ARG A 13 1.35 15.08 7.16
C ARG A 13 1.00 13.59 7.11
N ARG A 14 0.55 13.08 5.95
CA ARG A 14 0.19 11.66 5.77
C ARG A 14 1.46 10.81 5.64
N TYR A 15 2.47 11.31 4.92
CA TYR A 15 3.76 10.63 4.80
C TYR A 15 4.42 10.46 6.18
N TYR A 16 4.53 11.53 6.97
CA TYR A 16 5.12 11.46 8.31
C TYR A 16 4.39 10.50 9.25
N LYS A 17 3.05 10.41 9.15
CA LYS A 17 2.29 9.41 9.91
C LYS A 17 2.70 7.98 9.55
N LEU A 18 2.91 7.67 8.27
CA LEU A 18 3.35 6.35 7.83
C LEU A 18 4.77 6.04 8.34
N VAL A 19 5.67 7.03 8.32
CA VAL A 19 7.05 6.88 8.85
C VAL A 19 7.03 6.60 10.35
N LEU A 20 6.22 7.32 11.13
CA LEU A 20 6.12 7.08 12.58
C LEU A 20 5.55 5.70 12.89
N LEU A 21 4.48 5.31 12.20
CA LEU A 21 3.87 3.99 12.38
C LEU A 21 4.84 2.86 12.00
N SER A 22 5.61 3.05 10.92
CA SER A 22 6.59 2.06 10.48
C SER A 22 7.70 1.86 11.53
N ALA A 23 8.12 2.95 12.18
CA ALA A 23 9.09 2.87 13.27
C ALA A 23 8.52 2.21 14.53
N GLU A 24 7.26 2.50 14.89
CA GLU A 24 6.58 1.90 16.05
C GLU A 24 6.40 0.37 15.89
N LEU A 25 6.10 -0.09 14.67
CA LEU A 25 5.86 -1.49 14.37
C LEU A 25 7.11 -2.29 13.97
N ASP A 26 8.28 -1.63 13.89
CA ASP A 26 9.54 -2.20 13.35
C ASP A 26 9.36 -2.86 11.97
N ARG A 27 8.64 -2.17 11.08
CA ARG A 27 8.34 -2.63 9.71
C ARG A 27 8.67 -1.56 8.69
N THR A 28 8.86 -1.94 7.43
CA THR A 28 8.96 -0.96 6.34
C THR A 28 7.57 -0.50 5.89
N ILE A 29 7.46 0.74 5.40
CA ILE A 29 6.19 1.25 4.83
C ILE A 29 5.69 0.34 3.70
N SER A 30 6.59 -0.17 2.85
CA SER A 30 6.23 -1.10 1.78
C SER A 30 5.64 -2.39 2.32
N SER A 31 6.25 -3.01 3.34
CA SER A 31 5.73 -4.24 3.95
C SER A 31 4.34 -4.05 4.55
N MET A 32 4.06 -2.90 5.18
CA MET A 32 2.73 -2.61 5.69
C MET A 32 1.70 -2.45 4.56
N ILE A 33 2.09 -1.77 3.46
CA ILE A 33 1.22 -1.60 2.29
C ILE A 33 0.94 -2.94 1.61
N ASP A 34 1.96 -3.79 1.46
CA ASP A 34 1.83 -5.12 0.86
C ASP A 34 0.84 -5.98 1.68
N GLU A 35 0.99 -6.00 3.02
CA GLU A 35 0.08 -6.71 3.92
C GLU A 35 -1.35 -6.15 3.85
N TRP A 36 -1.52 -4.83 3.77
CA TRP A 36 -2.84 -4.24 3.57
C TRP A 36 -3.45 -4.61 2.22
N ILE A 37 -2.66 -4.62 1.14
CA ILE A 37 -3.11 -5.03 -0.19
C ILE A 37 -3.53 -6.51 -0.18
N ASP A 38 -2.75 -7.36 0.46
CA ASP A 38 -3.06 -8.80 0.58
C ASP A 38 -4.33 -9.06 1.42
N SER A 39 -4.68 -8.15 2.33
CA SER A 39 -5.93 -8.21 3.08
C SER A 39 -7.18 -7.76 2.31
N LEU A 40 -7.02 -7.17 1.12
CA LEU A 40 -8.16 -6.70 0.32
C LEU A 40 -8.96 -7.88 -0.24
N PRO A 41 -10.29 -7.76 -0.32
CA PRO A 41 -11.12 -8.81 -0.92
C PRO A 41 -10.79 -8.98 -2.41
N GLU A 42 -10.93 -10.21 -2.92
CA GLU A 42 -10.78 -10.46 -4.34
C GLU A 42 -11.78 -9.63 -5.16
N PRO A 43 -11.33 -8.94 -6.22
CA PRO A 43 -12.22 -8.14 -7.04
C PRO A 43 -13.24 -9.03 -7.74
N LYS A 44 -14.52 -8.65 -7.71
CA LYS A 44 -15.57 -9.30 -8.50
C LYS A 44 -15.24 -9.09 -9.98
N LYS A 45 -14.88 -10.19 -10.67
CA LYS A 45 -14.32 -10.27 -12.03
C LYS A 45 -15.07 -9.45 -13.09
N ASP A 46 -16.34 -9.13 -12.88
CA ASP A 46 -17.17 -8.44 -13.87
C ASP A 46 -17.14 -6.90 -13.77
N SER A 47 -16.56 -6.32 -12.71
CA SER A 47 -16.76 -4.90 -12.40
C SER A 47 -15.57 -3.97 -12.69
N ILE A 48 -14.36 -4.50 -12.95
CA ILE A 48 -13.17 -3.65 -13.07
C ILE A 48 -12.27 -4.14 -14.20
N LYS A 49 -12.38 -3.51 -15.38
CA LYS A 49 -11.29 -3.49 -16.37
C LYS A 49 -10.25 -2.49 -15.87
N ALA A 50 -9.26 -2.94 -15.11
CA ALA A 50 -8.08 -2.13 -14.83
C ALA A 50 -7.31 -1.98 -16.16
N GLY A 51 -7.25 -0.76 -16.68
CA GLY A 51 -6.56 -0.40 -17.93
C GLY A 51 -5.06 -0.57 -17.86
#